data_AF-A0A6I9Q4U8-F1
#
_entry.id   AF-A0A6I9Q4U8-F1
#
_cell.length_a   1.000
_cell.length_b   1.000
_cell.length_c   1.000
_cell.angle_alpha   90.00
_cell.angle_beta   90.00
_cell.angle_gamma   90.00
#
_symmetry.space_group_name_H-M   'P 1'
#
loop_
_entity.id
_entity.type
_entity.pdbx_description
1 polymer ?
#
loop_
_entity_poly.entity_id
_entity_poly.type
_entity_poly.pdbx_seq_one_letter_code
_entity_poly.pdbx_strand_id
1 'polypeptide(L)'
;MERMQGEAEGDHLERPSPLTDKEKVMIQDSWAKVYENCDDAGVAILVRLFVNFPSSRQYFSQFKHIEEPEELERSAQLRKHANRVMNGLNTLVENLDNSEKVASVLKLLGKAHALRHKVEPVYFKILSGVILEVLGEAFSEVVTPEVAAAWTKLLATMYCGINAVYEEVGWSKHSSSSG
;
A
#
# COMPACT_ATOMS: atom_id res chain seq x y z
N MET A 1 -35.66 -7.34 -32.93
CA MET A 1 -35.60 -8.08 -31.66
C MET A 1 -34.25 -7.78 -31.05
N GLU A 2 -34.28 -7.04 -29.96
CA GLU A 2 -33.15 -6.71 -29.09
C GLU A 2 -32.55 -7.96 -28.42
N ARG A 3 -31.40 -7.71 -27.76
CA ARG A 3 -30.74 -8.45 -26.66
C ARG A 3 -29.53 -9.27 -27.11
N MET A 4 -28.37 -9.21 -26.46
CA MET A 4 -27.85 -8.39 -25.37
C MET A 4 -26.36 -8.78 -25.33
N GLN A 5 -25.45 -7.88 -25.68
CA GLN A 5 -24.04 -8.09 -25.34
C GLN A 5 -23.90 -7.69 -23.87
N GLY A 6 -23.79 -8.69 -23.00
CA GLY A 6 -23.36 -8.47 -21.63
C GLY A 6 -21.92 -7.98 -21.68
N GLU A 7 -21.75 -6.70 -21.42
CA GLU A 7 -20.45 -6.10 -21.16
C GLU A 7 -19.84 -6.82 -19.97
N ALA A 8 -18.75 -7.52 -20.21
CA ALA A 8 -17.84 -7.90 -19.16
C ALA A 8 -17.26 -6.59 -18.61
N GLU A 9 -17.77 -6.12 -17.48
CA GLU A 9 -17.10 -5.12 -16.66
C GLU A 9 -15.76 -5.72 -16.21
N GLY A 10 -14.75 -5.52 -17.05
CA GLY A 10 -13.37 -5.66 -16.64
C GLY A 10 -13.12 -4.61 -15.57
N ASP A 11 -12.60 -5.06 -14.44
CA ASP A 11 -11.94 -4.25 -13.40
C ASP A 11 -10.68 -3.60 -13.99
N HIS A 12 -10.86 -2.82 -15.06
CA HIS A 12 -9.88 -1.90 -15.59
C HIS A 12 -9.87 -0.76 -14.59
N LEU A 13 -9.07 -0.93 -13.54
CA LEU A 13 -8.62 0.21 -12.75
C LEU A 13 -8.03 1.20 -13.74
N GLU A 14 -8.77 2.26 -14.04
CA GLU A 14 -8.30 3.35 -14.88
C GLU A 14 -6.95 3.78 -14.31
N ARG A 15 -5.94 3.81 -15.17
CA ARG A 15 -4.59 4.19 -14.78
C ARG A 15 -4.70 5.56 -14.08
N PRO A 16 -4.23 5.68 -12.81
CA PRO A 16 -4.41 6.91 -12.07
C PRO A 16 -3.78 8.07 -12.83
N SER A 17 -4.49 9.20 -12.84
CA SER A 17 -3.98 10.43 -13.42
C SER A 17 -2.64 10.81 -12.77
N PRO A 18 -1.66 11.33 -13.54
CA PRO A 18 -0.40 11.77 -12.97
C PRO A 18 -0.60 12.82 -11.88
N LEU A 19 0.25 12.78 -10.84
CA LEU A 19 0.29 13.82 -9.81
C LEU A 19 0.74 15.15 -10.42
N THR A 20 -0.02 16.21 -10.16
CA THR A 20 0.39 17.59 -10.45
C THR A 20 1.46 18.05 -9.46
N ASP A 21 2.23 19.08 -9.81
CA ASP A 21 3.28 19.60 -8.91
C ASP A 21 2.70 20.11 -7.58
N LYS A 22 1.49 20.69 -7.60
CA LYS A 22 0.76 21.07 -6.38
C LYS A 22 0.47 19.86 -5.49
N GLU A 23 -0.01 18.77 -6.07
CA GLU A 23 -0.32 17.53 -5.33
C GLU A 23 0.94 16.88 -4.76
N LYS A 24 2.06 16.89 -5.49
CA LYS A 24 3.34 16.39 -4.97
C LYS A 24 3.79 17.17 -3.73
N VAL A 25 3.72 18.50 -3.78
CA VAL A 25 4.07 19.36 -2.64
C VAL A 25 3.15 19.08 -1.44
N MET A 26 1.84 18.96 -1.66
CA MET A 26 0.89 18.58 -0.60
C MET A 26 1.25 17.25 0.07
N ILE A 27 1.62 16.26 -0.72
CA ILE A 27 2.04 14.95 -0.21
C ILE A 27 3.34 15.11 0.59
N GLN A 28 4.33 15.83 0.07
CA GLN A 28 5.63 16.03 0.74
C GLN A 28 5.49 16.78 2.07
N ASP A 29 4.73 17.87 2.09
CA ASP A 29 4.50 18.68 3.30
C ASP A 29 3.73 17.89 4.37
N SER A 30 2.68 17.18 3.97
CA SER A 30 1.91 16.34 4.91
C SER A 30 2.72 15.14 5.39
N TRP A 31 3.48 14.49 4.51
CA TRP A 31 4.34 13.36 4.87
C TRP A 31 5.42 13.77 5.87
N ALA A 32 6.01 14.96 5.73
CA ALA A 32 7.00 15.44 6.68
C ALA A 32 6.46 15.43 8.13
N LYS A 33 5.18 15.79 8.33
CA LYS A 33 4.52 15.72 9.65
C LYS A 33 4.27 14.30 10.13
N VAL A 34 3.85 13.42 9.23
CA VAL A 34 3.67 12.00 9.55
C VAL A 34 5.00 11.36 9.98
N TYR A 35 6.08 11.71 9.27
CA TYR A 35 7.37 11.08 9.44
C TYR A 35 8.11 11.53 10.71
N GLU A 36 7.73 12.67 11.31
CA GLU A 36 8.17 13.07 12.65
C GLU A 36 7.84 12.01 13.72
N ASN A 37 6.75 11.25 13.54
CA ASN A 37 6.40 10.09 14.39
C ASN A 37 6.27 8.79 13.58
N CYS A 38 7.26 8.51 12.72
CA CYS A 38 7.19 7.41 11.76
C CYS A 38 7.03 6.02 12.40
N ASP A 39 7.65 5.77 13.54
CA ASP A 39 7.60 4.44 14.19
C ASP A 39 6.19 4.11 14.69
N ASP A 40 5.53 5.03 15.40
CA ASP A 40 4.17 4.82 15.89
C ASP A 40 3.16 4.81 14.74
N ALA A 41 3.29 5.73 13.78
CA ALA A 41 2.41 5.77 12.61
C ALA A 41 2.49 4.46 11.80
N GLY A 42 3.70 3.94 11.57
CA GLY A 42 3.89 2.67 10.88
C GLY A 42 3.30 1.48 11.63
N VAL A 43 3.43 1.45 12.96
CA VAL A 43 2.83 0.40 13.79
C VAL A 43 1.30 0.48 13.74
N ALA A 44 0.72 1.68 13.89
CA ALA A 44 -0.72 1.89 13.83
C ALA A 44 -1.32 1.42 12.49
N ILE A 45 -0.65 1.75 11.37
CA ILE A 45 -1.04 1.29 10.02
C ILE A 45 -1.06 -0.24 9.95
N LEU A 46 0.02 -0.90 10.39
CA LEU A 46 0.10 -2.36 10.28
C LEU A 46 -0.83 -3.08 11.25
N VAL A 47 -1.00 -2.58 12.47
CA VAL A 47 -1.95 -3.14 13.43
C VAL A 47 -3.38 -3.05 12.89
N ARG A 48 -3.78 -1.88 12.36
CA ARG A 48 -5.10 -1.71 11.71
C ARG A 48 -5.28 -2.69 10.55
N LEU A 49 -4.26 -2.86 9.70
CA LEU A 49 -4.28 -3.86 8.62
C LEU A 49 -4.50 -5.28 9.17
N PHE A 50 -3.71 -5.70 10.15
CA PHE A 50 -3.71 -7.08 10.63
C PHE A 50 -4.94 -7.43 11.47
N VAL A 51 -5.56 -6.45 12.12
CA VAL A 51 -6.83 -6.60 12.84
C VAL A 51 -8.01 -6.67 11.86
N ASN A 52 -8.09 -5.73 10.92
CA ASN A 52 -9.22 -5.66 9.98
C ASN A 52 -9.13 -6.73 8.88
N PHE A 53 -7.93 -7.20 8.55
CA PHE A 53 -7.68 -8.20 7.52
C PHE A 53 -6.78 -9.33 8.06
N PRO A 54 -7.27 -10.20 8.96
CA PRO A 54 -6.48 -11.24 9.64
C PRO A 54 -5.70 -12.18 8.70
N SER A 55 -6.24 -12.44 7.50
CA SER A 55 -5.60 -13.29 6.49
C SER A 55 -4.26 -12.73 6.00
N SER A 56 -4.03 -11.42 6.13
CA SER A 56 -2.74 -10.78 5.78
C SER A 56 -1.61 -11.18 6.73
N ARG A 57 -1.91 -11.66 7.94
CA ARG A 57 -0.90 -12.11 8.91
C ARG A 57 -0.17 -13.39 8.49
N GLN A 58 -0.72 -14.16 7.54
CA GLN A 58 -0.16 -15.46 7.13
C GLN A 58 1.32 -15.41 6.68
N TYR A 59 1.75 -14.25 6.17
CA TYR A 59 3.13 -14.03 5.69
C TYR A 59 4.15 -13.77 6.81
N PHE A 60 3.70 -13.69 8.07
CA PHE A 60 4.51 -13.26 9.20
C PHE A 60 4.61 -14.33 10.28
N SER A 61 5.68 -15.13 10.21
CA SER A 61 5.85 -16.31 11.06
C SER A 61 5.80 -16.06 12.56
N GLN A 62 6.20 -14.89 13.05
CA GLN A 62 6.28 -14.60 14.49
C GLN A 62 4.96 -14.13 15.09
N PHE A 63 4.00 -13.66 14.28
CA PHE A 63 2.74 -13.12 14.78
C PHE A 63 1.49 -13.55 14.00
N LYS A 64 1.61 -14.52 13.09
CA LYS A 64 0.46 -15.03 12.31
C LYS A 64 -0.75 -15.51 13.14
N HIS A 65 -0.53 -15.87 14.40
CA HIS A 65 -1.54 -16.37 15.34
C HIS A 65 -1.98 -15.34 16.39
N ILE A 66 -1.41 -14.13 16.39
CA ILE A 66 -1.74 -13.11 17.38
C ILE A 66 -2.97 -12.35 16.89
N GLU A 67 -4.01 -12.33 17.71
CA GLU A 67 -5.27 -11.63 17.44
C GLU A 67 -5.37 -10.29 18.15
N GLU A 68 -4.80 -10.21 19.36
CA GLU A 68 -4.88 -9.03 20.20
C GLU A 68 -4.00 -7.88 19.67
N PRO A 69 -4.56 -6.67 19.45
CA PRO A 69 -3.82 -5.52 18.96
C PRO A 69 -2.59 -5.18 19.82
N GLU A 70 -2.74 -5.22 21.14
CA GLU A 70 -1.69 -4.90 22.11
C GLU A 70 -0.49 -5.87 22.02
N GLU A 71 -0.73 -7.12 21.64
CA GLU A 71 0.33 -8.11 21.41
C GLU A 71 0.97 -7.92 20.03
N LEU A 72 0.19 -7.60 19.00
CA LEU A 72 0.69 -7.25 17.67
C LEU A 72 1.65 -6.06 17.74
N GLU A 73 1.26 -5.00 18.45
CA GLU A 73 2.08 -3.81 18.67
C GLU A 73 3.43 -4.12 19.31
N ARG A 74 3.53 -5.16 20.15
CA ARG A 74 4.77 -5.56 20.82
C ARG A 74 5.64 -6.50 19.98
N SER A 75 5.13 -7.01 18.86
CA SER A 75 5.87 -7.91 17.97
C SER A 75 7.07 -7.21 17.33
N ALA A 76 8.28 -7.72 17.60
CA ALA A 76 9.50 -7.21 17.00
C ALA A 76 9.52 -7.37 15.46
N GLN A 77 8.91 -8.43 14.93
CA GLN A 77 8.78 -8.59 13.48
C GLN A 77 7.84 -7.56 12.86
N LEU A 78 6.72 -7.25 13.54
CA LEU A 78 5.79 -6.22 13.09
C LEU A 78 6.46 -4.85 13.10
N ARG A 79 7.08 -4.44 14.21
CA ARG A 79 7.77 -3.14 14.32
C ARG A 79 8.87 -2.97 13.26
N LYS A 80 9.67 -4.01 13.02
CA LYS A 80 10.68 -3.98 11.94
C LYS A 80 10.05 -3.83 10.55
N HIS A 81 8.89 -4.44 10.32
CA HIS A 81 8.20 -4.30 9.04
C HIS A 81 7.54 -2.91 8.91
N ALA A 82 6.95 -2.39 10.00
CA ALA A 82 6.40 -1.03 10.05
C ALA A 82 7.46 -0.01 9.62
N ASN A 83 8.65 -0.06 10.23
CA ASN A 83 9.76 0.83 9.87
C ASN A 83 10.16 0.69 8.39
N ARG A 84 10.19 -0.53 7.83
CA ARG A 84 10.46 -0.74 6.39
C ARG A 84 9.40 -0.14 5.48
N VAL A 85 8.12 -0.25 5.85
CA VAL A 85 7.01 0.36 5.09
C VAL A 85 7.16 1.88 5.11
N MET A 86 7.39 2.48 6.27
CA MET A 86 7.56 3.92 6.40
C MET A 86 8.78 4.43 5.63
N ASN A 87 9.93 3.75 5.70
CA ASN A 87 11.11 4.11 4.90
C ASN A 87 10.88 3.95 3.39
N GLY A 88 10.11 2.93 2.99
CA GLY A 88 9.72 2.72 1.59
C GLY A 88 8.83 3.83 1.06
N LEU A 89 7.82 4.23 1.83
CA LEU A 89 6.98 5.40 1.54
C LEU A 89 7.80 6.69 1.50
N ASN A 90 8.70 6.89 2.47
CA ASN A 90 9.56 8.07 2.50
C ASN A 90 10.41 8.19 1.23
N THR A 91 11.04 7.09 0.81
CA THR A 91 11.84 7.08 -0.43
C THR A 91 10.98 7.44 -1.65
N LEU A 92 9.72 7.00 -1.70
CA LEU A 92 8.82 7.35 -2.80
C LEU A 92 8.42 8.83 -2.76
N VAL A 93 8.06 9.35 -1.59
CA VAL A 93 7.63 10.74 -1.40
C VAL A 93 8.76 11.74 -1.70
N GLU A 94 9.98 11.44 -1.27
CA GLU A 94 11.17 12.26 -1.57
C GLU A 94 11.52 12.29 -3.06
N ASN A 95 11.05 11.32 -3.84
CA ASN A 95 11.42 11.15 -5.24
C ASN A 95 10.23 11.29 -6.21
N LEU A 96 9.13 11.93 -5.81
CA LEU A 96 7.93 12.10 -6.66
C LEU A 96 8.21 12.80 -8.00
N ASP A 97 9.26 13.61 -8.09
CA ASP A 97 9.70 14.27 -9.33
C ASP A 97 10.63 13.42 -10.20
N ASN A 98 11.09 12.27 -9.70
CA ASN A 98 11.97 11.35 -10.40
C ASN A 98 11.25 10.05 -10.72
N SER A 99 10.58 10.01 -11.88
CA SER A 99 9.79 8.86 -12.33
C SER A 99 10.61 7.57 -12.48
N GLU A 100 11.86 7.67 -12.93
CA GLU A 100 12.77 6.52 -13.04
C GLU A 100 13.10 5.93 -11.66
N LYS A 101 13.38 6.80 -10.68
CA LYS A 101 13.63 6.39 -9.31
C LYS A 101 12.40 5.74 -8.70
N VAL A 102 11.23 6.33 -8.84
CA VAL A 102 9.95 5.75 -8.38
C VAL A 102 9.74 4.37 -9.00
N ALA A 103 9.87 4.24 -10.32
CA ALA A 103 9.73 2.96 -11.00
C ALA A 103 10.72 1.90 -10.49
N SER A 104 11.98 2.30 -10.24
CA SER A 104 13.00 1.39 -9.70
C SER A 104 12.66 0.87 -8.29
N VAL A 105 12.12 1.75 -7.43
CA VAL A 105 11.71 1.40 -6.06
C VAL A 105 10.52 0.45 -6.09
N LEU A 106 9.48 0.76 -6.87
CA LEU A 106 8.31 -0.11 -7.02
C LEU A 106 8.69 -1.48 -7.62
N LYS A 107 9.64 -1.51 -8.57
CA LYS A 107 10.17 -2.76 -9.13
C LYS A 107 10.87 -3.62 -8.10
N LEU A 108 11.73 -3.01 -7.26
CA LEU A 108 12.41 -3.74 -6.18
C LEU A 108 11.41 -4.32 -5.17
N LEU A 109 10.45 -3.49 -4.73
CA LEU A 109 9.41 -3.89 -3.79
C LEU A 109 8.52 -4.98 -4.36
N GLY A 110 7.98 -4.78 -5.56
CA GLY A 110 7.09 -5.74 -6.22
C GLY A 110 7.77 -7.10 -6.42
N LYS A 111 9.02 -7.12 -6.92
CA LYS A 111 9.78 -8.37 -7.08
C LYS A 111 10.01 -9.09 -5.74
N ALA A 112 10.38 -8.36 -4.69
CA ALA A 112 10.59 -8.96 -3.39
C ALA A 112 9.30 -9.60 -2.85
N HIS A 113 8.16 -8.89 -2.92
CA HIS A 113 6.90 -9.37 -2.39
C HIS A 113 6.30 -10.51 -3.22
N ALA A 114 6.42 -10.47 -4.55
CA ALA A 114 5.98 -11.53 -5.44
C ALA A 114 6.88 -12.78 -5.36
N LEU A 115 8.19 -12.62 -5.50
CA LEU A 115 9.08 -13.78 -5.69
C LEU A 115 9.55 -14.38 -4.37
N ARG A 116 9.88 -13.55 -3.38
CA ARG A 116 10.44 -14.01 -2.10
C ARG A 116 9.35 -14.23 -1.05
N HIS A 117 8.44 -13.28 -0.89
CA HIS A 117 7.46 -13.32 0.19
C HIS A 117 6.13 -13.98 -0.20
N LYS A 118 5.87 -14.14 -1.51
CA LYS A 118 4.65 -14.75 -2.05
C LYS A 118 3.38 -14.07 -1.55
N VAL A 119 3.42 -12.75 -1.41
CA VAL A 119 2.29 -11.94 -0.92
C VAL A 119 1.30 -11.71 -2.06
N GLU A 120 0.01 -11.96 -1.82
CA GLU A 120 -1.03 -11.65 -2.80
C GLU A 120 -1.10 -10.14 -3.06
N PRO A 121 -1.16 -9.69 -4.34
CA PRO A 121 -1.11 -8.28 -4.69
C PRO A 121 -2.29 -7.49 -4.12
N VAL A 122 -3.43 -8.14 -3.85
CA VAL A 122 -4.61 -7.52 -3.21
C VAL A 122 -4.27 -6.84 -1.87
N TYR A 123 -3.29 -7.36 -1.12
CA TYR A 123 -2.91 -6.77 0.16
C TYR A 123 -2.23 -5.41 0.02
N PHE A 124 -1.64 -5.09 -1.15
CA PHE A 124 -1.16 -3.73 -1.41
C PHE A 124 -2.32 -2.74 -1.60
N LYS A 125 -3.40 -3.15 -2.28
CA LYS A 125 -4.61 -2.33 -2.42
C LYS A 125 -5.26 -2.07 -1.06
N ILE A 126 -5.36 -3.11 -0.23
CA ILE A 126 -5.91 -3.02 1.13
C ILE A 126 -5.04 -2.12 2.00
N LEU A 127 -3.72 -2.34 2.01
CA LEU A 127 -2.78 -1.52 2.77
C LEU A 127 -2.84 -0.05 2.34
N SER A 128 -2.96 0.24 1.05
CA SER A 128 -3.17 1.60 0.55
C SER A 128 -4.40 2.27 1.18
N GLY A 129 -5.53 1.55 1.28
CA GLY A 129 -6.72 2.06 1.96
C GLY A 129 -6.48 2.32 3.45
N VAL A 130 -5.84 1.38 4.14
CA VAL A 130 -5.51 1.51 5.58
C VAL A 130 -4.56 2.67 5.85
N ILE A 131 -3.57 2.90 4.99
CA ILE A 131 -2.68 4.07 5.11
C ILE A 131 -3.52 5.34 5.07
N LEU A 132 -4.38 5.52 4.07
CA LEU A 132 -5.19 6.73 3.94
C LEU A 132 -6.14 6.95 5.12
N GLU A 133 -6.78 5.88 5.60
CA GLU A 133 -7.65 5.91 6.79
C GLU A 133 -6.87 6.37 8.04
N VAL A 134 -5.75 5.73 8.34
CA VAL A 134 -4.95 6.04 9.53
C VAL A 134 -4.36 7.45 9.45
N LEU A 135 -3.87 7.87 8.28
CA LEU A 135 -3.37 9.24 8.10
C LEU A 135 -4.49 10.28 8.29
N GLY A 136 -5.67 10.03 7.74
CA GLY A 136 -6.84 10.91 7.89
C GLY A 136 -7.33 11.02 9.34
N GLU A 137 -7.30 9.92 10.09
CA GLU A 137 -7.68 9.90 11.51
C GLU A 137 -6.62 10.59 12.40
N ALA A 138 -5.36 10.17 12.29
CA ALA A 138 -4.29 10.58 13.20
C ALA A 138 -3.74 11.97 12.91
N PHE A 139 -3.85 12.44 11.67
CA PHE A 139 -3.31 13.74 11.22
C PHE A 139 -4.39 14.58 10.55
N SER A 140 -5.62 14.55 11.05
CA SER A 140 -6.81 15.19 10.44
C SER A 140 -6.65 16.70 10.15
N GLU A 141 -5.85 17.43 10.95
CA GLU A 141 -5.54 18.84 10.70
C GLU A 141 -4.60 19.05 9.50
N VAL A 142 -3.77 18.06 9.18
CA VAL A 142 -2.80 18.08 8.08
C VAL A 142 -3.39 17.45 6.82
N VAL A 143 -4.11 16.33 6.98
CA VAL A 143 -4.69 15.51 5.91
C VAL A 143 -6.11 15.99 5.61
N THR A 144 -6.19 17.19 5.03
CA THR A 144 -7.45 17.76 4.53
C THR A 144 -8.02 16.95 3.36
N PRO A 145 -9.29 17.15 2.94
CA PRO A 145 -9.85 16.44 1.79
C PRO A 145 -9.05 16.58 0.50
N GLU A 146 -8.43 17.75 0.26
CA GLU A 146 -7.58 17.97 -0.92
C GLU A 146 -6.28 17.15 -0.82
N VAL A 147 -5.65 17.13 0.36
CA VAL A 147 -4.45 16.33 0.62
C VAL A 147 -4.76 14.83 0.53
N ALA A 148 -5.89 14.38 1.07
CA ALA A 148 -6.34 12.98 0.97
C ALA A 148 -6.58 12.55 -0.48
N ALA A 149 -7.10 13.43 -1.33
CA ALA A 149 -7.25 13.16 -2.77
C ALA A 149 -5.90 12.99 -3.46
N ALA A 150 -4.90 13.82 -3.13
CA ALA A 150 -3.53 13.67 -3.63
C ALA A 150 -2.90 12.33 -3.18
N TRP A 151 -3.03 11.97 -1.90
CA TRP A 151 -2.60 10.68 -1.37
C TRP A 151 -3.28 9.49 -2.06
N THR A 152 -4.58 9.61 -2.34
CA THR A 152 -5.33 8.57 -3.07
C THR A 152 -4.71 8.30 -4.45
N LYS A 153 -4.34 9.35 -5.19
CA LYS A 153 -3.66 9.22 -6.49
C LYS A 153 -2.27 8.57 -6.37
N LEU A 154 -1.47 8.97 -5.37
CA LEU A 154 -0.17 8.36 -5.13
C LEU A 154 -0.30 6.86 -4.81
N LEU A 155 -1.19 6.50 -3.89
CA LEU A 155 -1.38 5.13 -3.43
C LEU A 155 -1.96 4.24 -4.55
N ALA A 156 -2.83 4.78 -5.39
CA ALA A 156 -3.27 4.11 -6.62
C ALA A 156 -2.11 3.87 -7.59
N THR A 157 -1.25 4.89 -7.79
CA THR A 157 -0.07 4.79 -8.66
C THR A 157 0.90 3.71 -8.17
N MET A 158 1.13 3.66 -6.85
CA MET A 158 1.93 2.61 -6.21
C MET A 158 1.34 1.22 -6.46
N TYR A 159 0.03 1.05 -6.22
CA TYR A 159 -0.65 -0.23 -6.43
C TYR A 159 -0.54 -0.68 -7.90
N CYS A 160 -0.84 0.21 -8.87
CA CYS A 160 -0.72 -0.09 -10.29
C CYS A 160 0.73 -0.47 -10.67
N GLY A 161 1.73 0.27 -10.18
CA GLY A 161 3.13 -0.03 -10.46
C GLY A 161 3.59 -1.36 -9.87
N ILE A 162 3.17 -1.69 -8.65
CA ILE A 162 3.46 -2.99 -8.04
C ILE A 162 2.75 -4.11 -8.81
N ASN A 163 1.50 -3.93 -9.21
CA ASN A 163 0.75 -4.94 -9.96
C ASN A 163 1.38 -5.22 -11.34
N ALA A 164 1.85 -4.18 -12.03
CA ALA A 164 2.61 -4.34 -13.28
C ALA A 164 3.88 -5.17 -13.07
N VAL A 165 4.59 -4.97 -11.95
CA VAL A 165 5.78 -5.78 -11.61
C VAL A 165 5.41 -7.23 -11.31
N TYR A 166 4.27 -7.47 -10.67
CA TYR A 166 3.74 -8.82 -10.44
C TYR A 166 3.47 -9.54 -11.76
N GLU A 167 2.84 -8.87 -12.72
CA GLU A 167 2.62 -9.39 -14.08
C GLU A 167 3.95 -9.66 -14.80
N GLU A 168 4.92 -8.73 -14.73
CA GLU A 168 6.26 -8.88 -15.32
C GLU A 168 6.99 -10.14 -14.82
N VAL A 169 6.79 -10.53 -13.57
CA VAL A 169 7.42 -11.72 -12.99
C VAL A 169 6.57 -13.00 -13.13
N GLY A 170 5.48 -12.94 -13.89
CA GLY A 170 4.64 -14.09 -14.20
C GLY A 170 3.68 -14.47 -13.07
N TRP A 171 3.33 -13.55 -12.17
CA TRP A 171 2.29 -13.77 -11.18
C TRP A 171 0.92 -13.86 -11.87
N SER A 172 0.46 -15.08 -12.15
CA SER A 172 -0.88 -15.33 -12.66
C SER A 172 -1.81 -15.71 -11.50
N LYS A 173 -3.10 -15.35 -11.59
CA LYS A 173 -4.16 -15.76 -10.64
C LYS A 173 -4.45 -17.27 -10.70
N HIS A 174 -3.46 -18.12 -10.91
CA HIS A 174 -3.61 -19.57 -11.06
C HIS A 174 -2.86 -20.28 -9.95
N SER A 175 -3.41 -20.24 -8.74
CA SER A 175 -3.14 -21.24 -7.69
C SER A 175 -4.17 -21.14 -6.56
N SER A 176 -5.46 -21.18 -6.91
CA SER A 176 -6.52 -21.51 -5.96
C SER A 176 -7.66 -22.26 -6.67
N SER A 177 -7.33 -23.47 -7.10
CA SER A 177 -8.22 -24.57 -7.49
C SER A 177 -7.30 -25.76 -7.76
N SER A 178 -7.27 -26.90 -7.05
CA SER A 178 -8.15 -27.50 -6.06
C SER A 178 -7.29 -28.46 -5.22
N GLY A 179 -7.64 -28.62 -3.94
CA GLY A 179 -7.38 -29.88 -3.24
C GLY A 179 -8.35 -30.97 -3.69
#